data_AF-A0A8H7S2J8-F1
#
_entry.id   AF-A0A8H7S2J8-F1
#
_cell.length_a   1.000
_cell.length_b   1.000
_cell.length_c   1.000
_cell.angle_alpha   90.00
_cell.angle_beta   90.00
_cell.angle_gamma   90.00
#
_symmetry.space_group_name_H-M   'P 1'
#
loop_
_entity.id
_entity.type
_entity.pdbx_description
1 polymer ?
#
loop_
_entity_poly.entity_id
_entity_poly.type
_entity_poly.pdbx_seq_one_letter_code
_entity_poly.pdbx_strand_id
1 'polypeptide(L)' 'MVVAVVVVVIGDLVAVAAVDVDVDVDVDVDVDVDVDVDVDVDVDVDVDVDVDVDVDVDVDVDVDVDVDVVVVVVVE' A
#
# COMPACT_ATOMS: atom_id res chain seq x y z
N MET A 1 -1.49 6.04 17.80
CA MET A 1 -2.07 5.93 19.15
C MET A 1 -2.91 7.17 19.55
N VAL A 2 -4.23 7.06 19.46
CA VAL A 2 -5.23 8.03 19.95
C VAL A 2 -6.07 7.36 21.02
N VAL A 3 -6.05 7.89 22.25
CA VAL A 3 -6.83 7.36 23.38
C VAL A 3 -8.06 8.23 23.63
N ALA A 4 -9.25 7.63 23.55
CA ALA A 4 -10.53 8.26 23.90
C ALA A 4 -11.12 7.64 25.17
N VAL A 5 -11.60 8.47 26.09
CA VAL A 5 -12.29 8.02 27.31
C VAL A 5 -13.77 8.31 27.20
N VAL A 6 -14.59 7.26 27.27
CA VAL A 6 -16.05 7.34 27.21
C VAL A 6 -16.64 6.89 28.55
N VAL A 7 -17.44 7.75 29.17
CA VAL A 7 -18.16 7.42 30.40
C VAL A 7 -19.54 6.87 30.03
N VAL A 8 -19.84 5.64 30.44
CA VAL A 8 -21.11 4.97 30.20
C VAL A 8 -21.84 4.82 31.54
N VAL A 9 -23.06 5.33 31.62
CA VAL A 9 -23.91 5.23 32.83
C VAL A 9 -25.02 4.21 32.57
N ILE A 10 -25.08 3.16 33.39
CA ILE A 10 -26.14 2.14 33.34
C ILE A 10 -26.83 2.09 34.70
N GLY A 11 -27.96 2.80 34.83
CA GLY A 11 -28.63 2.97 36.12
C GLY A 11 -27.79 3.80 37.09
N ASP A 12 -27.49 3.27 38.27
CA ASP A 12 -26.61 3.91 39.28
C ASP A 12 -25.12 3.52 39.11
N LEU A 13 -24.80 2.62 38.18
CA LEU A 13 -23.43 2.16 37.92
C LEU A 13 -22.73 3.09 36.92
N VAL A 14 -21.52 3.53 37.24
CA VAL A 14 -20.63 4.26 36.34
C VAL A 14 -19.56 3.30 35.82
N ALA A 15 -19.51 3.11 34.50
CA ALA A 15 -18.44 2.39 33.84
C ALA A 15 -17.61 3.38 33.01
N VAL A 16 -16.29 3.32 33.15
CA VAL A 16 -15.36 4.08 32.31
C VAL A 16 -14.81 3.14 31.25
N ALA A 17 -15.04 3.45 29.98
CA ALA A 17 -14.44 2.77 28.85
C ALA A 17 -13.28 3.62 28.32
N ALA A 18 -12.06 3.05 28.31
CA ALA A 18 -10.94 3.60 27.56
C ALA A 18 -10.85 2.87 26.22
N VAL A 19 -10.82 3.64 25.13
CA VAL A 19 -10.62 3.12 23.77
C VAL A 19 -9.28 3.64 23.29
N ASP A 20 -8.36 2.73 23.02
CA ASP A 20 -7.10 3.05 22.36
C ASP A 20 -7.19 2.62 20.90
N VAL A 21 -6.83 3.52 20.00
CA VAL A 21 -6.83 3.30 18.55
C VAL A 21 -5.41 3.54 18.06
N ASP A 22 -4.79 2.50 17.50
CA ASP A 22 -3.57 2.65 16.72
C ASP A 22 -3.86 2.50 15.23
N VAL A 23 -3.17 3.33 14.44
CA VAL A 23 -3.32 3.37 12.98
C VAL A 23 -1.92 3.47 12.40
N ASP A 24 -1.50 2.41 11.73
CA ASP A 24 -0.25 2.34 10.99
C ASP A 24 -0.56 2.38 9.50
N VAL A 25 0.23 3.15 8.75
CA VAL A 25 0.09 3.31 7.30
C VAL A 25 1.46 3.16 6.68
N ASP A 26 1.61 2.11 5.88
CA ASP A 26 2.82 1.83 5.12
C ASP A 26 2.55 2.05 3.63
N VAL A 27 3.53 2.66 2.95
CA VAL A 27 3.44 2.98 1.51
C VAL A 27 4.75 2.58 0.86
N ASP A 28 4.66 1.60 -0.04
CA ASP A 28 5.79 1.12 -0.83
C ASP A 28 5.58 1.48 -2.31
N VAL A 29 6.68 1.87 -2.97
CA VAL A 29 6.68 2.29 -4.38
C VAL A 29 7.85 1.64 -5.09
N ASP A 30 7.55 0.78 -6.04
CA ASP A 30 8.53 0.08 -6.87
C ASP A 30 8.43 0.56 -8.33
N VAL A 31 9.59 0.70 -8.97
CA VAL A 31 9.71 1.19 -10.36
C VAL A 31 10.70 0.30 -11.10
N ASP A 32 10.20 -0.41 -12.09
CA ASP A 32 10.98 -1.28 -12.96
C ASP A 32 11.04 -0.71 -14.39
N VAL A 33 12.22 -0.80 -15.01
CA VAL A 33 12.48 -0.28 -16.36
C VAL A 33 13.25 -1.33 -17.16
N ASP A 34 12.59 -1.86 -18.19
CA ASP A 34 13.14 -2.85 -19.11
C ASP A 34 13.35 -2.24 -20.50
N VAL A 35 14.47 -2.60 -21.13
CA VAL A 35 14.87 -2.10 -22.46
C VAL A 35 15.33 -3.27 -23.32
N ASP A 36 14.58 -3.56 -24.36
CA ASP A 36 14.85 -4.63 -25.32
C ASP A 36 15.20 -4.04 -26.70
N VAL A 37 16.18 -4.66 -27.37
CA VAL A 37 16.68 -4.24 -28.69
C VAL A 37 16.82 -5.46 -29.59
N ASP A 38 15.99 -5.52 -30.63
CA ASP A 38 15.98 -6.58 -31.63
C ASP A 38 16.50 -6.07 -32.98
N VAL A 39 17.31 -6.89 -33.66
CA VAL A 39 17.92 -6.56 -34.95
C VAL A 39 17.76 -7.72 -35.91
N ASP A 40 16.96 -7.51 -36.96
CA ASP A 40 16.72 -8.48 -38.02
C ASP A 40 17.42 -8.07 -39.32
N VAL A 41 18.00 -9.06 -40.01
CA VAL A 41 18.75 -8.86 -41.27
C VAL A 41 18.32 -9.89 -42.30
N ASP A 42 17.57 -9.44 -43.32
CA ASP A 42 17.18 -10.25 -44.47
C ASP A 42 18.10 -9.96 -45.68
N VAL A 43 18.55 -11.03 -46.35
CA VAL A 43 19.54 -10.95 -47.44
C VAL A 43 18.91 -11.37 -48.77
N ASP A 44 18.10 -10.48 -49.35
CA ASP A 44 17.53 -10.66 -50.69
C ASP A 44 17.87 -9.49 -51.60
N VAL A 45 19.12 -9.45 -52.09
CA VAL A 45 19.68 -8.55 -53.15
C VAL A 45 19.66 -7.04 -52.83
N ASP A 46 18.71 -6.56 -52.03
CA ASP A 46 18.65 -5.28 -51.35
C ASP A 46 18.76 -5.60 -49.85
N VAL A 47 19.83 -5.14 -49.19
CA VAL A 47 20.04 -5.41 -47.75
C VAL A 47 19.23 -4.39 -46.97
N ASP A 48 18.10 -4.82 -46.40
CA ASP A 48 17.34 -4.06 -45.42
C ASP A 48 17.73 -4.56 -44.01
N VAL A 49 17.94 -3.60 -43.10
CA VAL A 49 18.23 -3.88 -41.68
C VAL A 49 17.23 -3.09 -40.87
N ASP A 50 16.40 -3.80 -40.11
CA ASP A 50 15.43 -3.21 -39.20
C ASP A 50 15.94 -3.35 -37.77
N VAL A 51 15.80 -2.28 -36.99
CA VAL A 51 16.19 -2.22 -35.57
C VAL A 51 15.01 -1.68 -34.80
N ASP A 52 14.43 -2.51 -33.94
CA ASP A 52 13.35 -2.15 -33.05
C ASP A 52 13.88 -2.00 -31.62
N VAL A 53 13.42 -0.96 -30.92
CA VAL A 53 13.80 -0.65 -29.54
C VAL A 53 12.53 -0.40 -28.75
N ASP A 54 12.25 -1.29 -27.81
CA ASP A 54 11.11 -1.19 -26.91
C ASP A 54 11.58 -0.83 -25.50
N VAL A 55 10.84 0.06 -24.84
CA VAL A 55 11.11 0.54 -23.48
C VAL A 55 9.82 0.48 -22.70
N ASP A 56 9.78 -0.42 -21.72
CA ASP A 56 8.66 -0.59 -20.82
C ASP A 56 9.02 -0.03 -19.43
N VAL A 57 8.06 0.67 -18.82
CA VAL A 57 8.19 1.27 -17.50
C VAL A 57 6.95 0.94 -16.69
N ASP A 58 7.14 0.10 -15.68
CA ASP A 58 6.09 -0.29 -14.75
C ASP A 58 6.31 0.40 -13.40
N VAL A 59 5.20 0.86 -12.81
CA VAL A 59 5.18 1.56 -11.52
C VAL A 59 4.07 0.96 -10.68
N ASP A 60 4.46 0.29 -9.61
CA ASP A 60 3.56 -0.31 -8.64
C ASP A 60 3.59 0.49 -7.34
N VAL A 61 2.40 0.69 -6.76
CA VAL A 61 2.20 1.43 -5.51
C VAL A 61 1.28 0.64 -4.62
N ASP A 62 1.82 0.15 -3.51
CA ASP A 62 1.08 -0.58 -2.50
C ASP A 62 0.91 0.29 -1.25
N VAL A 63 -0.31 0.25 -0.70
CA VAL A 63 -0.69 1.01 0.49
C VAL A 63 -1.41 0.09 1.45
N ASP A 64 -0.77 -0.18 2.59
CA ASP A 64 -1.33 -0.98 3.67
C ASP A 64 -1.73 -0.09 4.84
N VAL A 65 -2.91 -0.36 5.40
CA VAL A 65 -3.47 0.38 6.53
C VAL A 65 -3.95 -0.60 7.58
N ASP A 66 -3.26 -0.63 8.70
CA ASP A 66 -3.62 -1.45 9.86
C ASP A 66 -4.24 -0.58 10.95
N VAL A 67 -5.34 -1.07 11.54
CA VAL A 67 -6.07 -0.37 12.60
C VAL A 67 -6.34 -1.31 13.75
N ASP A 68 -5.69 -1.04 14.88
CA ASP A 68 -5.89 -1.77 16.12
C ASP A 68 -6.77 -0.98 17.09
N VAL A 69 -7.76 -1.65 17.69
CA VAL A 69 -8.67 -1.04 18.67
C VAL A 69 -8.71 -1.87 19.94
N VAL A 70 -8.33 -1.24 21.07
CA VAL A 70 -8.38 -1.85 22.40
C VAL A 70 -9.41 -1.13 23.24
N VAL A 71 -10.40 -1.87 23.75
CA VAL A 71 -11.42 -1.34 24.66
C VAL A 71 -11.25 -1.92 26.06
N VAL A 72 -11.00 -1.06 27.03
CA VAL A 72 -10.87 -1.43 28.45
C VAL A 72 -12.06 -0.85 29.21
N VAL A 73 -12.86 -1.71 29.83
CA VAL A 73 -14.00 -1.30 30.66
C VAL A 73 -13.64 -1.45 32.13
N VAL A 74 -13.69 -0.35 32.88
CA VAL A 74 -13.53 -0.31 34.33
C VAL A 74 -14.88 -0.03 34.95
N VAL A 75 -15.36 -0.94 35.79
CA VAL A 75 -16.58 -0.79 36.59
C VAL A 75 -16.18 -0.45 38.02
N GLU A 76 -16.69 0.67 38.53
CA GLU A 76 -16.57 1.06 39.95
C GLU A 76 -17.72 0.51 40.79
#